data_AF-A0A816AJ99-F1
#
_entry.id   AF-A0A816AJ99-F1
#
_cell.length_a   1.000
_cell.length_b   1.000
_cell.length_c   1.000
_cell.angle_alpha   90.00
_cell.angle_beta   90.00
_cell.angle_gamma   90.00
#
_symmetry.space_group_name_H-M   'P 1'
#
loop_
_entity.id
_entity.type
_entity.pdbx_description
1 polymer ?
#
loop_
_entity_poly.entity_id
_entity_poly.type
_entity_poly.pdbx_seq_one_letter_code
_entity_poly.pdbx_strand_id
1 'polypeptide(L)'
;MALFYIFLFKLTQDQNDLCISCHNANRYKIELQNMMGMFISTLPYRMKLDSSWSFNELVKQVQDKCISILEHSHYPLQNILNDIHANQSNVSFLQTVFDFITRSPDIDQFSFDDVNLKPIELKQSVEIAKFDFMLTFIYNPMSNDDMLSCRIVCSHDLFEDMTVTKIV
;
A
#
# COMPACT_ATOMS: atom_id res chain seq x y z
N MET A 1 -6.54 -2.69 5.44
CA MET A 1 -5.32 -2.94 6.24
C MET A 1 -5.51 -4.01 7.32
N ALA A 2 -6.47 -3.91 8.26
CA ALA A 2 -6.71 -4.97 9.27
C ALA A 2 -6.95 -6.37 8.66
N LEU A 3 -7.80 -6.44 7.62
CA LEU A 3 -8.02 -7.68 6.86
C LEU A 3 -6.73 -8.23 6.23
N PHE A 4 -5.84 -7.35 5.79
CA PHE A 4 -4.57 -7.76 5.20
C PHE A 4 -3.63 -8.40 6.24
N TYR A 5 -3.60 -7.88 7.46
CA TYR A 5 -2.86 -8.53 8.54
C TYR A 5 -3.43 -9.91 8.90
N ILE A 6 -4.76 -10.08 8.91
CA ILE A 6 -5.37 -11.40 9.11
C ILE A 6 -4.98 -12.36 7.98
N PHE A 7 -5.03 -11.89 6.74
CA PHE A 7 -4.63 -12.66 5.58
C PHE A 7 -3.17 -13.13 5.68
N LEU A 8 -2.25 -12.21 5.99
CA LEU A 8 -0.84 -12.56 6.18
C LEU A 8 -0.62 -13.50 7.37
N PHE A 9 -1.31 -13.27 8.49
CA PHE A 9 -1.28 -14.15 9.65
C PHE A 9 -1.66 -15.59 9.27
N LYS A 10 -2.70 -15.77 8.45
CA LYS A 10 -3.11 -17.09 7.97
C LYS A 10 -2.15 -17.69 6.95
N LEU A 11 -1.62 -16.90 6.02
CA LEU A 11 -0.64 -17.38 5.05
C LEU A 11 0.69 -17.81 5.69
N THR A 12 1.11 -17.11 6.73
CA THR A 12 2.39 -17.34 7.43
C THR A 12 2.29 -18.36 8.56
N GLN A 13 1.22 -19.15 8.60
CA GLN A 13 0.97 -20.18 9.62
C GLN A 13 0.95 -19.61 11.04
N ASP A 14 0.12 -18.58 11.24
CA ASP A 14 -0.15 -17.90 12.51
C ASP A 14 1.08 -17.15 13.10
N GLN A 15 2.01 -16.68 12.25
CA GLN A 15 3.07 -15.75 12.67
C GLN A 15 2.45 -14.43 13.14
N ASN A 16 2.67 -14.09 14.41
CA ASN A 16 2.00 -12.97 15.05
C ASN A 16 2.78 -11.65 15.03
N ASP A 17 4.08 -11.64 14.74
CA ASP A 17 4.87 -10.41 14.57
C ASP A 17 5.08 -10.16 13.08
N LEU A 18 4.29 -9.24 12.52
CA LEU A 18 4.26 -8.95 11.10
C LEU A 18 4.66 -7.49 10.87
N CYS A 19 5.47 -7.26 9.83
CA CYS A 19 5.84 -5.92 9.41
C CYS A 19 5.63 -5.81 7.90
N ILE A 20 4.75 -4.88 7.51
CA ILE A 20 4.47 -4.58 6.11
C ILE A 20 4.93 -3.16 5.80
N SER A 21 5.09 -2.84 4.53
CA SER A 21 5.35 -1.48 4.09
C SER A 21 4.09 -0.84 3.50
N CYS A 22 3.88 0.44 3.75
CA CYS A 22 2.87 1.23 3.06
C CYS A 22 3.50 2.48 2.45
N HIS A 23 3.03 2.88 1.27
CA HIS A 23 3.42 4.14 0.67
C HIS A 23 2.56 5.29 1.22
N ASN A 24 3.22 6.36 1.62
CA ASN A 24 2.60 7.61 2.04
C ASN A 24 2.98 8.72 1.06
N ALA A 25 2.00 9.47 0.57
CA ALA A 25 2.23 10.59 -0.33
C ALA A 25 3.11 11.70 0.29
N ASN A 26 3.14 11.80 1.63
CA ASN A 26 3.93 12.77 2.40
C ASN A 26 3.69 14.24 1.97
N ARG A 27 2.47 14.54 1.50
CA ARG A 27 2.00 15.90 1.14
C ARG A 27 1.11 16.48 2.25
N TYR A 28 1.66 16.53 3.46
CA TYR A 28 0.93 16.85 4.69
C TYR A 28 0.68 18.35 4.92
N LYS A 29 1.39 19.23 4.20
CA LYS A 29 1.14 20.67 4.22
C LYS A 29 0.48 21.12 2.93
N ILE A 30 -0.33 22.17 3.01
CA ILE A 30 -1.06 22.72 1.86
C ILE A 30 -0.10 23.14 0.73
N GLU A 31 1.08 23.67 1.07
CA GLU A 31 2.08 24.12 0.09
C GLU A 31 2.71 22.95 -0.68
N LEU A 32 2.69 21.74 -0.11
CA LEU A 32 3.24 20.53 -0.72
C LEU A 32 2.24 19.84 -1.65
N GLN A 33 0.95 20.13 -1.55
CA GLN A 33 -0.09 19.41 -2.31
C GLN A 33 0.09 19.57 -3.82
N ASN A 34 0.38 20.80 -4.28
CA ASN A 34 0.53 21.13 -5.69
C ASN A 34 1.98 21.20 -6.16
N MET A 35 2.94 20.81 -5.32
CA MET A 35 4.36 20.87 -5.67
C MET A 35 4.76 19.69 -6.55
N MET A 36 5.43 19.96 -7.67
CA MET A 36 6.04 18.92 -8.49
C MET A 36 7.29 18.39 -7.80
N GLY A 37 7.42 17.07 -7.66
CA GLY A 37 8.57 16.44 -7.01
C GLY A 37 8.29 15.04 -6.47
N MET A 38 9.34 14.39 -5.95
CA MET A 38 9.27 13.07 -5.34
C MET A 38 9.02 13.20 -3.83
N PHE A 39 7.77 13.01 -3.42
CA PHE A 39 7.36 13.09 -2.00
C PHE A 39 7.02 11.74 -1.38
N ILE A 40 6.72 10.73 -2.21
CA ILE A 40 6.29 9.42 -1.72
C ILE A 40 7.37 8.84 -0.81
N SER A 41 6.96 8.47 0.40
CA SER A 41 7.78 7.79 1.39
C SER A 41 7.22 6.41 1.67
N THR A 42 8.08 5.43 1.87
CA THR A 42 7.69 4.07 2.28
C THR A 42 7.94 3.92 3.77
N LEU A 43 6.91 3.57 4.53
CA LEU A 43 6.98 3.46 5.99
C LEU A 43 6.69 2.02 6.43
N PRO A 44 7.45 1.48 7.40
CA PRO A 44 7.16 0.18 7.99
C PRO A 44 6.01 0.27 9.00
N TYR A 45 5.02 -0.60 8.83
CA TYR A 45 3.93 -0.83 9.76
C TYR A 45 4.14 -2.20 10.39
N ARG A 46 4.77 -2.21 11.57
CA ARG A 46 4.96 -3.41 12.39
C ARG A 46 3.83 -3.57 13.38
N MET A 47 3.24 -4.75 13.45
CA MET A 47 2.19 -5.09 14.38
C MET A 47 2.42 -6.48 14.98
N LYS A 48 2.28 -6.56 16.29
CA LYS A 48 2.20 -7.83 17.02
C LYS A 48 0.73 -8.15 17.22
N LEU A 49 0.25 -9.17 16.53
CA LEU A 49 -1.11 -9.67 16.58
C LEU A 49 -1.32 -10.48 17.85
N ASP A 50 -2.48 -10.29 18.48
CA ASP A 50 -2.94 -11.15 19.56
C ASP A 50 -4.12 -11.99 19.03
N SER A 51 -4.01 -13.31 19.13
CA SER A 51 -5.06 -14.24 18.70
C SER A 51 -6.34 -14.14 19.54
N SER A 52 -6.29 -13.50 20.70
CA SER A 52 -7.45 -13.25 21.55
C SER A 52 -8.31 -12.06 21.11
N TRP A 53 -7.78 -11.17 20.26
CA TRP A 53 -8.52 -10.01 19.79
C TRP A 53 -9.68 -10.42 18.88
N SER A 54 -10.84 -9.83 19.13
CA SER A 54 -11.91 -9.75 18.15
C SER A 54 -11.49 -8.93 16.94
N PHE A 55 -12.21 -9.09 15.82
CA PHE A 55 -11.95 -8.31 14.62
C PHE A 55 -12.05 -6.78 14.88
N ASN A 56 -13.01 -6.35 15.69
CA ASN A 56 -13.19 -4.94 16.03
C ASN A 56 -12.01 -4.40 16.84
N GLU A 57 -11.48 -5.19 17.77
CA GLU A 57 -10.28 -4.82 18.52
C GLU A 57 -9.07 -4.71 17.59
N LEU A 58 -8.89 -5.67 16.68
CA LEU A 58 -7.83 -5.60 15.68
C LEU A 58 -7.92 -4.33 14.82
N VAL A 59 -9.13 -3.98 14.33
CA VAL A 59 -9.33 -2.75 13.54
C VAL A 59 -8.91 -1.52 14.35
N LYS A 60 -9.29 -1.46 15.63
CA LYS A 60 -8.90 -0.37 16.53
C LYS A 60 -7.38 -0.32 16.73
N GLN A 61 -6.73 -1.46 16.99
CA GLN A 61 -5.27 -1.53 17.14
C GLN A 61 -4.54 -1.10 15.86
N VAL A 62 -5.03 -1.52 14.69
CA VAL A 62 -4.49 -1.09 13.40
C VAL A 62 -4.66 0.41 13.21
N GLN A 63 -5.83 0.96 13.54
CA GLN A 63 -6.10 2.39 13.44
C GLN A 63 -5.15 3.20 14.33
N ASP A 64 -5.05 2.85 15.61
CA ASP A 64 -4.18 3.51 16.59
C ASP A 64 -2.71 3.45 16.14
N LYS A 65 -2.28 2.28 15.63
CA LYS A 65 -0.93 2.09 15.10
C LYS A 65 -0.66 2.94 13.86
N CYS A 66 -1.62 3.02 12.94
CA CYS A 66 -1.51 3.84 11.75
C CYS A 66 -1.35 5.32 12.08
N ILE A 67 -2.17 5.84 13.00
CA ILE A 67 -2.10 7.23 13.46
C ILE A 67 -0.71 7.51 14.07
N SER A 68 -0.25 6.66 14.98
CA SER A 68 1.07 6.80 15.62
C SER A 68 2.22 6.78 14.61
N ILE A 69 2.17 5.93 13.57
CA ILE A 69 3.21 5.92 12.54
C ILE A 69 3.17 7.20 11.69
N LEU A 70 1.97 7.70 11.38
CA LEU A 70 1.82 8.91 10.56
C LEU A 70 2.39 10.16 11.26
N GLU A 71 2.36 10.22 12.59
CA GLU A 71 3.03 11.28 13.38
C GLU A 71 4.54 11.35 13.13
N HIS A 72 5.15 10.24 12.71
CA HIS A 72 6.58 10.12 12.41
C HIS A 72 6.87 9.96 10.90
N SER A 73 5.88 10.15 10.04
CA SER A 73 5.97 9.89 8.60
C SER A 73 7.04 10.69 7.84
N HIS A 74 7.53 11.78 8.44
CA HIS A 74 8.58 12.62 7.87
C HIS A 74 9.98 12.02 8.00
N TYR A 75 10.15 10.94 8.77
CA TYR A 75 11.44 10.29 8.92
C TYR A 75 11.73 9.43 7.68
N PRO A 76 12.78 9.74 6.90
CA PRO A 76 13.05 9.05 5.64
C PRO A 76 13.38 7.57 5.85
N LEU A 77 12.92 6.71 4.93
CA LEU A 77 13.25 5.28 4.93
C LEU A 77 14.77 5.03 5.00
N GLN A 78 15.57 5.82 4.28
CA GLN A 78 17.04 5.69 4.29
C GLN A 78 17.61 5.87 5.70
N ASN A 79 17.05 6.78 6.49
CA ASN A 79 17.48 6.98 7.87
C ASN A 79 17.03 5.81 8.76
N ILE A 80 15.79 5.31 8.58
CA ILE A 80 15.33 4.10 9.28
C ILE A 80 16.29 2.94 9.05
N LEU A 81 16.67 2.71 7.80
CA LEU A 81 17.59 1.65 7.40
C LEU A 81 18.98 1.83 8.03
N ASN A 82 19.50 3.05 8.02
CA ASN A 82 20.78 3.38 8.65
C ASN A 82 20.75 3.11 10.16
N ASP A 83 19.69 3.51 10.86
CA ASP A 83 19.55 3.35 12.31
C ASP A 83 19.50 1.88 12.74
N ILE A 84 18.90 1.02 11.92
CA ILE A 84 18.85 -0.43 12.15
C ILE A 84 20.03 -1.19 11.53
N HIS A 85 21.00 -0.48 10.96
CA HIS A 85 22.16 -1.05 10.25
C HIS A 85 21.78 -2.07 9.17
N ALA A 86 20.74 -1.79 8.40
CA ALA A 86 20.25 -2.68 7.35
C ALA A 86 20.26 -2.02 5.97
N ASN A 87 20.40 -2.83 4.93
CA ASN A 87 20.28 -2.40 3.54
C ASN A 87 18.91 -2.76 2.99
N GLN A 88 18.42 -2.03 1.98
CA GLN A 88 17.12 -2.30 1.34
C GLN A 88 16.96 -3.76 0.89
N SER A 89 18.03 -4.37 0.39
CA SER A 89 18.06 -5.77 -0.06
C SER A 89 17.89 -6.79 1.08
N ASN A 90 18.12 -6.40 2.33
CA ASN A 90 18.23 -7.31 3.47
C ASN A 90 17.08 -7.15 4.48
N VAL A 91 16.06 -6.37 4.14
CA VAL A 91 14.97 -6.02 5.05
C VAL A 91 13.66 -6.61 4.56
N SER A 92 13.17 -7.61 5.28
CA SER A 92 11.97 -8.38 4.89
C SER A 92 10.69 -7.54 4.85
N PHE A 93 10.57 -6.49 5.67
CA PHE A 93 9.35 -5.67 5.69
C PHE A 93 9.14 -4.87 4.41
N LEU A 94 10.18 -4.66 3.59
CA LEU A 94 10.06 -4.00 2.29
C LEU A 94 9.47 -4.93 1.22
N GLN A 95 9.42 -6.24 1.46
CA GLN A 95 8.98 -7.21 0.46
C GLN A 95 7.46 -7.42 0.42
N THR A 96 6.75 -7.05 1.49
CA THR A 96 5.30 -7.12 1.55
C THR A 96 4.71 -5.73 1.68
N VAL A 97 4.02 -5.28 0.64
CA VAL A 97 3.50 -3.91 0.53
C VAL A 97 1.97 -3.91 0.55
N PHE A 98 1.40 -2.99 1.32
CA PHE A 98 -0.02 -2.68 1.33
C PHE A 98 -0.23 -1.20 1.01
N ASP A 99 -1.03 -0.93 -0.02
CA ASP A 99 -1.43 0.43 -0.37
C ASP A 99 -2.94 0.58 -0.44
N PHE A 100 -3.39 1.77 -0.09
CA PHE A 100 -4.77 2.21 -0.29
C PHE A 100 -4.73 3.57 -1.00
N ILE A 101 -5.27 3.60 -2.21
CA ILE A 101 -5.26 4.78 -3.08
C ILE A 101 -6.69 5.26 -3.26
N THR A 102 -6.96 6.50 -2.88
CA THR A 102 -8.19 7.19 -3.27
C THR A 102 -7.94 7.90 -4.60
N ARG A 103 -8.66 7.52 -5.65
CA ARG A 103 -8.58 8.15 -6.97
C ARG A 103 -9.16 9.55 -6.91
N SER A 104 -8.44 10.53 -7.47
CA SER A 104 -8.98 11.89 -7.60
C SER A 104 -10.11 11.91 -8.64
N PRO A 105 -11.23 12.62 -8.39
CA PRO A 105 -12.35 12.76 -9.34
C PRO A 105 -11.92 13.21 -10.73
N ASP A 106 -10.92 14.10 -10.79
CA ASP A 106 -10.57 14.84 -12.02
C ASP A 106 -9.53 14.13 -12.89
N ILE A 107 -9.01 12.98 -12.47
CA ILE A 107 -7.91 12.29 -13.18
C ILE A 107 -8.30 11.83 -14.59
N ASP A 108 -9.59 11.58 -14.82
CA ASP A 108 -10.11 11.04 -16.10
C ASP A 108 -10.81 12.06 -16.98
N GLN A 109 -10.98 13.29 -16.48
CA GLN A 109 -11.70 14.35 -17.18
C GLN A 109 -10.73 15.48 -17.48
N PHE A 110 -9.92 15.27 -18.52
CA PHE A 110 -9.17 16.36 -19.12
C PHE A 110 -9.96 16.92 -20.30
N SER A 111 -10.54 18.10 -20.14
CA SER A 111 -11.11 18.86 -21.24
C SER A 111 -10.21 20.04 -21.60
N PHE A 112 -10.13 20.34 -22.89
CA PHE A 112 -9.48 21.54 -23.41
C PHE A 112 -10.41 22.13 -24.47
N ASP A 113 -10.96 23.32 -24.19
CA ASP A 113 -12.02 23.95 -24.98
C ASP A 113 -13.18 22.97 -25.28
N ASP A 114 -13.45 22.69 -26.55
CA ASP A 114 -14.50 21.79 -27.02
C ASP A 114 -14.03 20.32 -27.12
N VAL A 115 -12.81 20.01 -26.67
CA VAL A 115 -12.19 18.69 -26.81
C VAL A 115 -12.15 17.97 -25.47
N ASN A 116 -12.71 16.77 -25.43
CA ASN A 116 -12.58 15.86 -24.30
C ASN A 116 -11.46 14.85 -24.57
N LEU A 117 -10.44 14.83 -23.72
CA LEU A 117 -9.36 13.86 -23.74
C LEU A 117 -9.78 12.65 -22.90
N LYS A 118 -9.60 11.46 -23.44
CA LYS A 118 -9.75 10.21 -22.69
C LYS A 118 -8.39 9.52 -22.60
N PRO A 119 -7.95 9.11 -21.41
CA PRO A 119 -6.73 8.32 -21.28
C PRO A 119 -6.91 7.00 -22.05
N ILE A 120 -5.90 6.65 -22.85
CA ILE A 120 -5.82 5.34 -23.50
C ILE A 120 -4.96 4.47 -22.59
N GLU A 121 -5.53 3.37 -22.10
CA GLU A 121 -4.75 2.39 -21.35
C GLU A 121 -3.71 1.76 -22.28
N LEU A 122 -2.43 2.02 -21.99
CA LEU A 122 -1.34 1.33 -22.65
C LEU A 122 -1.34 -0.11 -22.15
N LYS A 123 -1.66 -1.07 -23.03
CA LYS A 123 -1.65 -2.51 -22.75
C LYS A 123 -0.28 -3.08 -22.33
N GLN A 124 0.77 -2.25 -22.32
CA GLN A 124 2.14 -2.67 -22.07
C GLN A 124 2.84 -1.68 -21.13
N SER A 125 2.68 -1.94 -19.85
CA SER A 125 3.84 -2.07 -18.98
C SER A 125 3.73 -3.45 -18.38
N VAL A 126 4.65 -4.37 -18.71
CA VAL A 126 4.82 -5.57 -17.87
C VAL A 126 4.94 -5.05 -16.46
N GLU A 127 4.00 -5.40 -15.59
CA GLU A 127 3.99 -4.90 -14.24
C GLU A 127 5.15 -5.55 -13.50
N ILE A 128 6.29 -4.86 -13.49
CA ILE A 128 7.50 -5.38 -12.88
C ILE A 128 7.25 -5.44 -11.38
N ALA A 129 7.23 -6.65 -10.83
CA ALA A 129 7.20 -6.86 -9.39
C ALA A 129 8.48 -6.28 -8.78
N LYS A 130 8.33 -5.16 -8.06
CA LYS A 130 9.42 -4.51 -7.31
C LYS A 130 9.60 -5.10 -5.91
N PHE A 131 8.61 -5.87 -5.47
CA PHE A 131 8.49 -6.46 -4.14
C PHE A 131 7.97 -7.89 -4.32
N ASP A 132 8.23 -8.76 -3.34
CA ASP A 132 7.71 -10.14 -3.37
C ASP A 132 6.18 -10.16 -3.51
N PHE A 133 5.48 -9.33 -2.74
CA PHE A 133 4.02 -9.23 -2.76
C PHE A 133 3.54 -7.79 -2.48
N MET A 134 2.68 -7.27 -3.34
CA MET A 134 2.07 -5.94 -3.21
C MET A 134 0.57 -6.04 -3.44
N LEU A 135 -0.20 -5.58 -2.44
CA LEU A 135 -1.65 -5.45 -2.52
C LEU A 135 -2.02 -3.96 -2.51
N THR A 136 -2.66 -3.50 -3.58
CA THR A 136 -3.18 -2.14 -3.69
C THR A 136 -4.70 -2.17 -3.77
N PHE A 137 -5.36 -1.48 -2.85
CA PHE A 137 -6.78 -1.15 -2.99
C PHE A 137 -6.92 0.23 -3.62
N ILE A 138 -7.82 0.36 -4.59
CA ILE A 138 -8.13 1.62 -5.27
C ILE A 138 -9.61 1.90 -5.07
N TYR A 139 -9.90 2.99 -4.35
CA TYR A 139 -11.24 3.51 -4.13
C TYR A 139 -11.52 4.69 -5.05
N ASN A 140 -12.62 4.63 -5.80
CA ASN A 140 -13.08 5.73 -6.63
C ASN A 140 -14.32 6.39 -5.99
N PRO A 141 -14.21 7.58 -5.37
CA PRO A 141 -15.33 8.21 -4.69
C PRO A 141 -16.44 8.68 -5.66
N MET A 142 -16.16 8.76 -6.96
CA MET A 142 -17.13 9.19 -7.98
C MET A 142 -17.81 8.02 -8.71
N SER A 143 -17.41 6.77 -8.44
CA SER A 143 -18.10 5.63 -9.03
C SER A 143 -19.42 5.39 -8.31
N ASN A 144 -20.51 5.26 -9.06
CA ASN A 144 -21.85 5.00 -8.51
C ASN A 144 -22.01 3.63 -7.83
N ASP A 145 -21.02 2.74 -7.99
CA ASP A 145 -21.13 1.34 -7.57
C ASP A 145 -20.48 1.07 -6.20
N ASP A 146 -19.99 2.11 -5.51
CA ASP A 146 -19.21 2.00 -4.24
C ASP A 146 -18.09 0.96 -4.29
N MET A 147 -17.60 0.66 -5.49
CA MET A 147 -16.78 -0.53 -5.72
C MET A 147 -15.33 -0.26 -5.33
N LEU A 148 -14.84 -1.04 -4.38
CA LEU A 148 -13.42 -1.09 -4.06
C LEU A 148 -12.74 -2.03 -5.05
N SER A 149 -11.85 -1.49 -5.88
CA SER A 149 -11.03 -2.31 -6.77
C SER A 149 -9.73 -2.71 -6.09
N CYS A 150 -9.19 -3.86 -6.47
CA CYS A 150 -8.00 -4.45 -5.89
C CYS A 150 -7.02 -4.82 -7.01
N ARG A 151 -5.73 -4.61 -6.76
CA ARG A 151 -4.64 -5.02 -7.64
C ARG A 151 -3.58 -5.75 -6.81
N ILE A 152 -3.18 -6.93 -7.27
CA ILE A 152 -2.11 -7.73 -6.68
C ILE A 152 -0.96 -7.79 -7.68
N VAL A 153 0.23 -7.47 -7.21
CA VAL A 153 1.49 -7.61 -7.96
C VAL A 153 2.43 -8.45 -7.12
N CYS A 154 2.97 -9.52 -7.69
CA CYS A 154 3.86 -10.43 -6.97
C CYS A 154 4.98 -10.93 -7.88
N SER A 155 6.10 -11.32 -7.28
CA SER A 155 7.24 -11.86 -8.03
C SER A 155 6.93 -13.23 -8.61
N HIS A 156 7.06 -13.38 -9.93
CA HIS A 156 6.92 -14.70 -10.60
C HIS A 156 8.01 -15.69 -10.21
N ASP A 157 9.13 -15.23 -9.63
CA ASP A 157 10.16 -16.11 -9.08
C ASP A 157 9.72 -16.81 -7.79
N LEU A 158 8.68 -16.28 -7.12
CA LEU A 158 8.18 -16.76 -5.83
C LEU A 158 6.73 -17.27 -5.88
N PHE A 159 5.91 -16.73 -6.79
CA PHE A 159 4.48 -17.02 -6.86
C PHE A 159 4.08 -17.54 -8.24
N GLU A 160 3.41 -18.70 -8.24
CA GLU A 160 2.72 -19.22 -9.42
C GLU A 160 1.36 -18.54 -9.62
N ASP A 161 0.92 -18.36 -10.87
CA ASP A 161 -0.36 -17.72 -11.21
C ASP A 161 -1.57 -18.38 -10.52
N MET A 162 -1.53 -19.71 -10.34
CA MET A 162 -2.58 -20.45 -9.63
C MET A 162 -2.66 -20.06 -8.15
N THR A 163 -1.54 -19.73 -7.52
CA THR A 163 -1.48 -19.29 -6.13
C THR A 163 -2.07 -17.89 -5.99
N VAL A 164 -1.73 -16.99 -6.93
CA VAL A 164 -2.27 -15.62 -6.96
C VAL A 164 -3.78 -15.63 -7.16
N THR A 165 -4.29 -16.48 -8.04
CA THR A 165 -5.73 -16.60 -8.32
C THR A 165 -6.53 -17.07 -7.10
N LYS A 166 -5.92 -17.85 -6.18
CA LYS A 166 -6.58 -18.27 -4.93
C LYS A 166 -6.61 -17.19 -3.85
N ILE A 167 -5.82 -16.13 -4.01
CA ILE A 167 -5.77 -15.00 -3.07
C ILE A 167 -6.92 -14.00 -3.36
N VAL A 168 -7.38 -13.93 -4.61
CA VAL A 168 -8.49 -13.09 -5.08
C VAL A 168 -9.82 -13.79 -4.85
#